data_AF-A0A5A7QU98-F1
#
_entry.id   AF-A0A5A7QU98-F1
#
_cell.length_a   1.000
_cell.length_b   1.000
_cell.length_c   1.000
_cell.angle_alpha   90.00
_cell.angle_beta   90.00
_cell.angle_gamma   90.00
#
_symmetry.space_group_name_H-M   'P 1'
#
loop_
_entity.id
_entity.type
_entity.pdbx_description
1 polymer ?
#
loop_
_entity_poly.entity_id
_entity_poly.type
_entity_poly.pdbx_seq_one_letter_code
_entity_poly.pdbx_strand_id
1 'polypeptide(L)'
;MALIEEEQEEKVDQEKISKLRDPGFISSNSEDTERKSSAKANLHELCTKARWKKPEFECCNEEGLDHQKLFTFKVLVRVREESTTLECYGNPRANKKAAANDAAEGAPWCLKHMGYELKKQQKSQNISGFNIYRK
;
A
#
# COMPACT_ATOMS: atom_id res chain seq x y z
N MET A 1 4.81 -5.31 -47.73
CA MET A 1 4.36 -6.62 -47.20
C MET A 1 5.32 -6.93 -46.06
N ALA A 2 4.92 -6.76 -44.78
CA ALA A 2 4.22 -7.76 -43.96
C ALA A 2 5.14 -8.99 -43.72
N LEU A 3 5.48 -9.49 -42.52
CA LEU A 3 4.94 -9.37 -41.16
C LEU A 3 5.90 -10.14 -40.18
N ILE A 4 5.94 -9.69 -38.92
CA ILE A 4 5.93 -10.47 -37.65
C ILE A 4 7.20 -11.25 -37.20
N GLU A 5 7.71 -10.79 -36.04
CA GLU A 5 8.43 -11.54 -35.01
C GLU A 5 7.43 -12.36 -34.15
N GLU A 6 7.66 -13.66 -33.98
CA GLU A 6 7.01 -14.61 -33.03
C GLU A 6 7.85 -15.93 -33.14
N GLU A 7 8.17 -16.75 -32.15
CA GLU A 7 7.85 -16.96 -30.72
C GLU A 7 9.09 -17.70 -30.12
N GLN A 8 9.63 -17.29 -28.97
CA GLN A 8 9.30 -17.77 -27.62
C GLN A 8 9.36 -19.31 -27.45
N GLU A 9 10.38 -19.79 -26.72
CA GLU A 9 10.16 -20.57 -25.49
C GLU A 9 11.46 -20.71 -24.69
N GLU A 10 11.59 -20.02 -23.55
CA GLU A 10 12.47 -20.50 -22.49
C GLU A 10 11.79 -20.32 -21.13
N LYS A 11 11.41 -21.48 -20.58
CA LYS A 11 11.10 -21.69 -19.17
C LYS A 11 12.17 -21.03 -18.29
N VAL A 12 11.77 -20.18 -17.36
CA VAL A 12 12.67 -19.81 -16.27
C VAL A 12 12.08 -20.31 -14.96
N ASP A 13 12.71 -21.39 -14.52
CA ASP A 13 12.48 -22.07 -13.26
C ASP A 13 12.58 -21.10 -12.08
N GLN A 14 11.54 -21.17 -11.26
CA GLN A 14 11.51 -20.59 -9.92
C GLN A 14 12.50 -21.35 -9.03
N GLU A 15 13.70 -20.81 -8.78
CA GLU A 15 14.52 -20.97 -7.55
C GLU A 15 16.00 -20.53 -7.75
N LYS A 16 16.25 -19.23 -7.86
CA LYS A 16 17.53 -18.54 -7.55
C LYS A 16 17.32 -17.08 -7.97
N ILE A 17 17.24 -16.10 -7.07
CA ILE A 17 18.39 -15.55 -6.38
C ILE A 17 17.89 -14.97 -5.05
N SER A 18 18.12 -15.71 -3.96
CA SER A 18 17.91 -15.31 -2.58
C SER A 18 19.09 -14.53 -2.01
N LYS A 19 19.80 -13.71 -2.81
CA LYS A 19 21.00 -13.00 -2.36
C LYS A 19 21.13 -11.62 -2.99
N LEU A 20 20.39 -10.66 -2.43
CA LEU A 20 20.80 -9.28 -2.11
C LEU A 20 19.57 -8.65 -1.45
N ARG A 21 19.40 -8.94 -0.16
CA ARG A 21 18.42 -8.31 0.70
C ARG A 21 19.09 -7.04 1.25
N ASP A 22 18.82 -5.89 0.65
CA ASP A 22 19.31 -4.62 1.17
C ASP A 22 18.83 -4.42 2.61
N PRO A 23 19.73 -4.27 3.60
CA PRO A 23 19.38 -4.00 4.98
C PRO A 23 19.19 -2.49 5.14
N GLY A 24 18.00 -1.97 4.83
CA GLY A 24 17.89 -0.50 4.73
C GLY A 24 16.52 0.16 4.86
N PHE A 25 15.44 -0.51 5.25
CA PHE A 25 14.23 0.22 5.66
C PHE A 25 13.71 -0.30 6.99
N ILE A 26 14.10 0.40 8.06
CA ILE A 26 13.51 0.26 9.38
C ILE A 26 12.09 0.82 9.28
N SER A 27 11.13 -0.08 9.05
CA SER A 27 9.73 0.19 9.33
C SER A 27 9.61 0.34 10.85
N SER A 28 9.53 1.59 11.34
CA SER A 28 9.22 1.88 12.73
C SER A 28 7.80 1.40 13.02
N ASN A 29 7.69 0.13 13.41
CA ASN A 29 6.44 -0.50 13.74
C ASN A 29 6.09 -0.10 15.19
N SER A 30 5.11 0.80 15.35
CA SER A 30 4.37 0.88 16.59
C SER A 30 3.60 -0.44 16.75
N GLU A 31 3.96 -1.15 17.80
CA GLU A 31 3.57 -2.47 18.21
C GLU A 31 2.05 -2.63 18.31
N ASP A 32 1.47 -3.40 17.41
CA ASP A 32 0.27 -4.20 17.65
C ASP A 32 0.44 -5.48 16.82
N THR A 33 0.24 -6.63 17.47
CA THR A 33 0.40 -7.96 16.89
C THR A 33 -0.72 -8.24 15.87
N GLU A 34 -0.59 -7.69 14.66
CA GLU A 34 -1.56 -7.87 13.59
C GLU A 34 -0.91 -8.59 12.40
N ARG A 35 -1.64 -9.57 11.84
CA ARG A 35 -1.26 -10.30 10.63
C ARG A 35 -0.72 -9.29 9.62
N LYS A 36 0.50 -9.48 9.11
CA LYS A 36 1.17 -8.58 8.16
C LYS A 36 0.31 -8.42 6.89
N SER A 37 -0.65 -7.52 6.93
CA SER A 37 -1.56 -7.23 5.83
C SER A 37 -0.79 -6.46 4.77
N SER A 38 -1.05 -6.80 3.50
CA SER A 38 -0.46 -6.08 2.36
C SER A 38 -0.73 -4.58 2.49
N ALA A 39 0.21 -3.72 2.06
CA ALA A 39 0.03 -2.27 2.07
C ALA A 39 -1.27 -1.82 1.40
N LYS A 40 -1.69 -2.53 0.34
CA LYS A 40 -3.00 -2.34 -0.31
C LYS A 40 -4.19 -2.52 0.65
N ALA A 41 -4.16 -3.54 1.49
CA ALA A 41 -5.21 -3.81 2.48
C ALA A 41 -5.21 -2.74 3.58
N ASN A 42 -4.02 -2.34 4.05
CA ASN A 42 -3.88 -1.28 5.05
C ASN A 42 -4.44 0.05 4.54
N LEU A 43 -4.13 0.41 3.29
CA LEU A 43 -4.66 1.62 2.67
C LEU A 43 -6.19 1.55 2.50
N HIS A 44 -6.72 0.39 2.10
CA HIS A 44 -8.17 0.21 1.98
C HIS A 44 -8.88 0.36 3.33
N GLU A 45 -8.30 -0.22 4.39
CA GLU A 45 -8.81 -0.10 5.75
C GLU A 45 -8.76 1.35 6.24
N LEU A 46 -7.66 2.05 5.97
CA LEU A 46 -7.50 3.48 6.27
C LEU A 46 -8.62 4.29 5.61
N CYS A 47 -8.83 4.13 4.30
CA CYS A 47 -9.90 4.82 3.58
C CYS A 47 -11.29 4.48 4.14
N THR A 48 -11.50 3.22 4.54
CA THR A 48 -12.77 2.77 5.14
C THR A 48 -13.00 3.44 6.49
N LYS A 49 -11.99 3.48 7.36
CA LYS A 49 -12.03 4.16 8.67
C LYS A 49 -12.26 5.67 8.51
N ALA A 50 -11.63 6.28 7.52
CA ALA A 50 -11.78 7.70 7.19
C ALA A 50 -13.11 8.03 6.48
N ARG A 51 -13.89 7.01 6.10
CA ARG A 51 -15.08 7.14 5.24
C ARG A 51 -14.79 7.83 3.90
N TRP A 52 -13.57 7.72 3.39
CA TRP A 52 -13.20 8.22 2.07
C TRP A 52 -13.68 7.29 0.95
N LYS A 53 -13.49 7.70 -0.31
CA LYS A 53 -13.73 6.79 -1.43
C LYS A 53 -12.67 5.67 -1.43
N LYS A 54 -13.00 4.54 -2.05
CA LYS A 54 -12.04 3.45 -2.23
C LYS A 54 -10.80 3.95 -2.99
N PRO A 55 -9.58 3.52 -2.62
CA PRO A 55 -8.39 3.84 -3.38
C PRO A 55 -8.46 3.18 -4.77
N GLU A 56 -8.14 3.94 -5.81
CA GLU A 56 -8.07 3.47 -7.19
C GLU A 56 -6.61 3.15 -7.54
N PHE A 57 -6.38 2.04 -8.25
CA PHE A 57 -5.06 1.56 -8.63
C PHE A 57 -4.99 1.50 -10.15
N GLU A 58 -4.05 2.21 -10.74
CA GLU A 58 -3.88 2.28 -12.19
C GLU A 58 -2.47 1.85 -12.56
N CYS A 59 -2.35 0.96 -13.55
CA CYS A 59 -1.08 0.61 -14.18
C CYS A 59 -0.74 1.69 -15.19
N CYS A 60 0.33 2.45 -14.97
CA CYS A 60 0.69 3.59 -15.82
C CYS A 60 1.69 3.21 -16.89
N ASN A 61 2.72 2.43 -16.51
CA ASN A 61 3.77 2.03 -17.44
C ASN A 61 3.92 0.51 -17.39
N GLU A 62 4.04 -0.07 -18.58
CA GLU A 62 4.47 -1.45 -18.80
C GLU A 62 5.71 -1.38 -19.71
N GLU A 63 6.89 -1.40 -19.11
CA GLU A 63 8.16 -1.19 -19.81
C GLU A 63 8.97 -2.49 -19.84
N GLY A 64 9.73 -2.71 -20.92
CA GLY A 64 10.63 -3.86 -21.05
C GLY A 64 10.14 -4.92 -22.02
N LEU A 65 11.03 -5.87 -22.32
CA LEU A 65 10.73 -7.04 -23.15
C LEU A 65 9.69 -7.92 -22.46
N ASP A 66 8.93 -8.71 -23.22
CA ASP A 66 7.79 -9.46 -22.67
C ASP A 66 8.12 -10.36 -21.47
N HIS A 67 9.37 -10.84 -21.37
CA HIS A 67 9.87 -11.66 -20.26
C HIS A 67 10.59 -10.87 -19.15
N GLN A 68 10.80 -9.56 -19.31
CA GLN A 68 11.39 -8.65 -18.32
C GLN A 68 10.53 -7.42 -18.08
N LYS A 69 9.22 -7.55 -18.31
CA LYS A 69 8.29 -6.42 -18.21
C LYS A 69 8.19 -5.93 -16.77
N LEU A 70 8.48 -4.65 -16.60
CA LEU A 70 8.31 -3.90 -15.36
C LEU A 70 6.99 -3.13 -15.43
N PHE A 71 6.28 -3.16 -14.32
CA PHE A 71 5.00 -2.48 -14.15
C PHE A 71 5.16 -1.38 -13.12
N THR A 72 4.70 -0.18 -13.47
CA THR A 72 4.60 0.95 -12.54
C THR A 72 3.14 1.24 -12.29
N PHE A 73 2.77 1.30 -11.01
CA PHE A 73 1.42 1.62 -10.59
C PHE A 73 1.37 2.97 -9.89
N LYS A 74 0.25 3.67 -10.09
CA LYS A 74 -0.15 4.79 -9.25
C LYS A 74 -1.38 4.44 -8.43
N VAL A 75 -1.48 5.05 -7.27
CA VAL A 75 -2.63 4.97 -6.37
C VAL A 75 -3.27 6.35 -6.28
N LEU A 76 -4.58 6.39 -6.47
CA LEU A 76 -5.39 7.59 -6.36
C LEU A 76 -6.30 7.46 -5.13
N VAL A 77 -6.14 8.37 -4.17
CA VAL A 77 -6.98 8.44 -2.97
C VAL A 77 -7.76 9.75 -2.97
N ARG A 78 -9.09 9.65 -3.10
CA ARG A 78 -9.97 10.82 -3.06
C ARG A 78 -10.43 11.08 -1.63
N VAL A 79 -9.94 12.17 -1.04
CA VAL A 79 -10.39 12.65 0.27
C VAL A 79 -11.76 13.32 0.08
N ARG A 80 -12.70 13.13 1.02
CA ARG A 80 -14.07 13.66 0.89
C ARG A 80 -14.19 15.15 1.19
N GLU A 81 -13.33 15.65 2.07
CA GLU A 81 -13.49 16.94 2.73
C GLU A 81 -12.91 18.09 1.90
N GLU A 82 -11.94 17.77 1.06
CA GLU A 82 -11.33 18.66 0.10
C GLU A 82 -11.35 17.88 -1.20
N SER A 83 -11.75 18.47 -2.32
CA SER A 83 -11.71 17.86 -3.66
C SER A 83 -10.30 17.45 -4.13
N THR A 84 -9.36 17.35 -3.21
CA THR A 84 -8.00 16.87 -3.31
C THR A 84 -7.98 15.37 -3.54
N THR A 85 -7.27 14.97 -4.59
CA THR A 85 -6.93 13.58 -4.86
C THR A 85 -5.45 13.43 -4.59
N LEU A 86 -5.08 12.55 -3.65
CA LEU A 86 -3.70 12.15 -3.46
C LEU A 86 -3.32 11.17 -4.55
N GLU A 87 -2.21 11.45 -5.22
CA GLU A 87 -1.59 10.55 -6.19
C GLU A 87 -0.26 10.06 -5.63
N CYS A 88 -0.07 8.74 -5.60
CA CYS A 88 1.16 8.11 -5.14
C CYS A 88 1.67 7.13 -6.18
N TYR A 89 2.93 7.28 -6.59
CA TYR A 89 3.58 6.41 -7.55
C TYR A 89 4.46 5.40 -6.81
N GLY A 90 4.33 4.13 -7.19
CA GLY A 90 5.22 3.07 -6.73
C GLY A 90 6.44 2.94 -7.62
N ASN A 91 7.42 2.18 -7.15
CA ASN A 91 8.57 1.80 -7.96
C ASN A 91 8.16 0.78 -9.05
N PRO A 92 8.88 0.74 -10.18
CA PRO A 92 8.72 -0.32 -11.17
C PRO A 92 8.97 -1.70 -10.55
N ARG A 93 8.06 -2.65 -10.76
CA ARG A 93 8.20 -4.04 -10.29
C ARG A 93 7.88 -5.03 -11.41
N ALA A 94 8.55 -6.18 -11.41
CA ALA A 94 8.30 -7.25 -12.38
C ALA A 94 6.90 -7.89 -12.31
N ASN A 95 6.12 -7.58 -11.27
CA ASN A 95 4.76 -8.09 -11.15
C ASN A 95 3.77 -6.99 -10.74
N LYS A 96 2.58 -7.01 -11.37
CA LYS A 96 1.53 -6.01 -11.17
C LYS A 96 1.08 -5.90 -9.71
N LYS A 97 1.02 -7.02 -8.99
CA LYS A 97 0.58 -7.07 -7.59
C LYS A 97 1.56 -6.37 -6.65
N ALA A 98 2.87 -6.57 -6.82
CA ALA A 98 3.92 -5.95 -6.05
C ALA A 98 4.04 -4.48 -6.42
N ALA A 99 3.96 -4.11 -7.71
CA ALA A 99 3.93 -2.71 -8.14
C ALA A 99 2.79 -1.94 -7.45
N ALA A 100 1.58 -2.51 -7.46
CA ALA A 100 0.44 -1.93 -6.78
C ALA A 100 0.61 -1.87 -5.25
N ASN A 101 1.24 -2.88 -4.65
CA ASN A 101 1.50 -2.90 -3.21
C ASN A 101 2.55 -1.86 -2.81
N ASP A 102 3.61 -1.71 -3.60
CA ASP A 102 4.67 -0.72 -3.42
C ASP A 102 4.10 0.71 -3.48
N ALA A 103 3.27 0.98 -4.49
CA ALA A 103 2.58 2.26 -4.63
C ALA A 103 1.65 2.57 -3.44
N ALA A 104 1.03 1.54 -2.83
CA ALA A 104 0.19 1.71 -1.65
C ALA A 104 0.97 1.92 -0.36
N GLU A 105 2.25 1.52 -0.29
CA GLU A 105 3.05 1.58 0.93
C GLU A 105 3.33 3.03 1.35
N GLY A 106 3.60 3.91 0.38
CA GLY A 106 3.84 5.33 0.63
C GLY A 106 2.57 6.15 0.89
N ALA A 107 1.40 5.67 0.46
CA ALA A 107 0.17 6.47 0.48
C ALA A 107 -0.27 6.91 1.90
N PRO A 108 -0.27 6.04 2.95
CA PRO A 108 -0.60 6.47 4.31
C PRO A 108 0.33 7.56 4.84
N TRP A 109 1.61 7.50 4.50
CA TRP A 109 2.60 8.50 4.91
C TRP A 109 2.30 9.85 4.25
N CYS A 110 2.02 9.85 2.94
CA CYS A 110 1.64 11.06 2.21
C CYS A 110 0.35 11.69 2.76
N LEU A 111 -0.67 10.88 3.05
CA LEU A 111 -1.92 11.35 3.65
C LEU A 111 -1.67 12.07 4.99
N LYS A 112 -0.82 11.48 5.84
CA LYS A 112 -0.47 12.09 7.14
C LYS A 112 0.26 13.43 6.96
N HIS A 113 1.19 13.53 6.03
CA HIS A 113 1.96 14.76 5.79
C HIS A 113 1.13 15.87 5.15
N MET A 114 0.07 15.51 4.43
CA MET A 114 -0.93 16.45 3.93
C MET A 114 -1.93 16.91 5.00
N GLY A 115 -1.81 16.42 6.25
CA GLY A 115 -2.69 16.80 7.36
C GLY A 115 -3.95 15.93 7.50
N TYR A 116 -4.09 14.87 6.70
CA TYR A 116 -5.20 13.93 6.81
C TYR A 116 -4.93 12.87 7.88
N GLU A 117 -5.00 13.28 9.15
CA GLU A 117 -4.83 12.39 10.28
C GLU A 117 -6.14 11.67 10.64
N LEU A 118 -6.11 10.33 10.66
CA LEU A 118 -7.17 9.54 11.25
C LEU A 118 -7.18 9.78 12.77
N LYS A 119 -8.19 10.51 13.26
CA LYS A 119 -8.45 10.62 14.70
C LYS A 119 -8.69 9.22 15.27
N LYS A 120 -7.72 8.68 16.01
CA LYS A 120 -7.90 7.44 16.78
C LYS A 120 -9.01 7.72 17.79
N GLN A 121 -10.13 7.01 17.69
CA GLN A 121 -11.13 7.07 18.75
C GLN A 121 -10.54 6.38 19.98
N GLN A 122 -10.08 7.17 20.96
CA GLN A 122 -9.81 6.65 22.29
C GLN A 122 -11.13 6.14 22.86
N LYS A 123 -11.26 4.81 22.98
CA LYS A 123 -12.30 4.23 23.83
C LYS A 123 -11.99 4.67 25.25
N SER A 124 -12.80 5.60 25.77
CA SER A 124 -12.85 5.91 27.20
C SER A 124 -13.18 4.62 27.94
N GLN A 125 -12.21 4.07 28.68
CA GLN A 125 -12.46 3.07 29.71
C GLN A 125 -13.16 3.81 30.86
N ASN A 126 -14.49 3.94 30.75
CA ASN A 126 -15.36 4.32 31.86
C ASN A 126 -15.35 3.18 32.88
N ILE A 127 -14.45 3.22 33.85
CA ILE A 127 -14.59 2.45 35.08
C ILE A 127 -15.35 3.32 36.08
N SER A 128 -16.67 3.35 35.91
CA SER A 128 -17.60 3.76 36.95
C SER A 128 -17.53 2.74 38.08
N GLY A 129 -16.80 3.02 39.15
CA GLY A 129 -16.70 2.03 40.22
C GLY A 129 -15.72 2.34 41.34
N PHE A 130 -15.79 3.52 41.95
CA PHE A 130 -15.30 3.69 43.31
C PHE A 130 -16.44 4.20 44.19
N ASN A 131 -17.24 3.23 44.68
CA ASN A 131 -18.16 3.43 45.78
C ASN A 131 -17.34 3.67 47.05
N ILE A 132 -17.29 4.92 47.51
CA ILE A 132 -16.69 5.27 48.80
C ILE A 132 -17.84 5.39 49.82
N TYR A 133 -18.20 4.27 50.44
CA TYR A 133 -18.87 4.31 51.74
C TYR A 133 -17.77 4.45 52.80
N ARG A 134 -17.55 5.67 53.29
CA ARG A 134 -16.84 5.88 54.57
C ARG A 134 -17.89 6.01 55.67
N LYS A 135 -17.77 5.13 56.66
CA LYS A 135 -18.54 5.07 57.92
C LYS A 135 -18.47 6.39 58.69
#